data_AF-T1BDI1-F1
#
_entry.id   AF-T1BDI1-F1
#
_cell.length_a   1.000
_cell.length_b   1.000
_cell.length_c   1.000
_cell.angle_alpha   90.00
_cell.angle_beta   90.00
_cell.angle_gamma   90.00
#
_symmetry.space_group_name_H-M   'P 1'
#
loop_
_entity.id
_entity.type
_entity.pdbx_description
1 polymer ?
#
loop_
_entity_poly.entity_id
_entity_poly.type
_entity_poly.pdbx_seq_one_letter_code
_entity_poly.pdbx_strand_id
1 'polypeptide(L)' 'MPLAEVANREKKVPREYITADGFGITAACRRYLEPLIAGEAYPPYREGLPDYVHIKGAPVRRKLKTTYQV' A
#
# COMPACT_ATOMS: atom_id res chain seq x y z
N MET A 1 13.01 10.79 -7.32
CA MET A 1 12.82 10.06 -8.59
C MET A 1 11.78 10.82 -9.41
N PRO A 2 12.13 11.31 -10.61
CA PRO A 2 11.18 11.88 -11.58
C PRO A 2 10.09 10.88 -12.03
N LEU A 3 8.89 11.38 -12.37
CA LEU A 3 7.79 10.56 -12.90
C LEU A 3 8.22 9.74 -14.12
N ALA A 4 8.97 10.36 -15.03
CA ALA A 4 9.47 9.72 -16.24
C ALA A 4 10.34 8.47 -15.96
N GLU A 5 11.00 8.40 -14.81
CA GLU A 5 11.84 7.25 -14.43
C GLU A 5 11.02 6.09 -13.83
N VAL A 6 9.80 6.35 -13.35
CA VAL A 6 8.96 5.38 -12.62
C VAL A 6 7.76 4.90 -13.44
N ALA A 7 7.24 5.73 -14.35
CA ALA A 7 5.95 5.53 -15.02
C ALA A 7 5.74 4.14 -15.66
N ASN A 8 6.82 3.49 -16.15
CA ASN A 8 6.77 2.16 -16.78
C ASN A 8 7.64 1.12 -16.05
N ARG A 9 7.85 1.27 -14.73
CA ARG A 9 8.66 0.35 -13.92
C ARG A 9 7.81 -0.39 -12.90
N GLU A 10 8.13 -1.67 -12.69
CA GLU A 10 7.54 -2.52 -11.67
C GLU A 10 8.61 -3.06 -10.73
N LYS A 11 8.26 -3.26 -9.46
CA LYS A 11 9.09 -4.00 -8.51
C LYS A 11 8.70 -5.47 -8.51
N LYS A 12 9.34 -6.26 -9.35
CA LYS A 12 9.16 -7.72 -9.37
C LYS A 12 9.79 -8.36 -8.14
N VAL A 13 9.21 -9.47 -7.68
CA VAL A 13 9.78 -10.28 -6.60
C VAL A 13 11.05 -10.95 -7.12
N PRO A 14 12.23 -10.71 -6.50
CA PRO A 14 13.47 -11.34 -6.92
C PRO A 14 13.41 -12.87 -6.80
N ARG A 15 13.96 -13.61 -7.78
CA ARG A 15 14.02 -15.09 -7.72
C ARG A 15 14.73 -15.60 -6.47
N GLU A 16 15.75 -14.89 -6.02
CA GLU A 16 16.54 -15.19 -4.81
C GLU A 16 15.74 -15.05 -3.51
N TYR A 17 14.55 -14.45 -3.53
CA TYR A 17 13.68 -14.38 -2.35
C TYR A 17 12.92 -15.67 -2.10
N ILE A 18 12.86 -16.57 -3.09
CA ILE A 18 12.08 -17.80 -3.07
C ILE A 18 13.04 -18.99 -2.93
N THR A 19 12.73 -19.94 -2.05
CA THR A 19 13.49 -21.18 -1.88
C THR A 19 13.55 -22.02 -3.16
N ALA A 20 14.45 -23.00 -3.21
CA ALA A 20 14.64 -23.83 -4.41
C ALA A 20 13.38 -24.65 -4.76
N ASP A 21 12.66 -25.13 -3.74
CA ASP A 21 11.40 -25.87 -3.87
C ASP A 21 10.19 -25.00 -4.23
N GLY A 22 10.31 -23.67 -4.15
CA GLY A 22 9.26 -22.72 -4.47
C GLY A 22 8.23 -22.44 -3.38
N PHE A 23 8.35 -23.06 -2.19
CA PHE A 23 7.31 -22.99 -1.16
C PHE A 23 7.67 -22.13 0.07
N GLY A 24 8.81 -21.45 0.04
CA GLY A 24 9.30 -20.65 1.16
C GLY A 24 10.06 -19.40 0.76
N ILE A 25 10.36 -18.57 1.76
CA ILE A 25 11.19 -17.37 1.62
C ILE A 25 12.63 -17.63 2.06
N THR A 26 13.58 -16.97 1.41
CA THR A 26 15.00 -17.05 1.79
C THR A 26 15.34 -16.03 2.89
N ALA A 27 16.55 -16.15 3.46
CA ALA A 27 17.07 -15.17 4.41
C ALA A 27 17.20 -13.75 3.79
N ALA A 28 17.46 -13.65 2.47
CA ALA A 28 17.50 -12.36 1.78
C ALA A 28 16.13 -11.68 1.77
N CYS A 29 15.07 -12.45 1.51
CA CYS A 29 13.68 -11.98 1.60
C CYS A 29 13.34 -11.53 3.02
N ARG A 30 13.67 -12.34 4.04
CA ARG A 30 13.42 -12.00 5.45
C ARG A 30 14.08 -10.67 5.84
N ARG A 31 15.37 -10.49 5.56
CA ARG A 31 16.08 -9.23 5.86
C ARG A 31 15.42 -8.00 5.23
N TYR A 32 14.82 -8.16 4.06
CA TYR A 32 14.13 -7.07 3.37
C TYR A 32 12.73 -6.81 3.96
N LEU A 33 11.95 -7.85 4.27
CA LEU A 33 10.55 -7.71 4.69
C LEU A 33 10.36 -7.45 6.20
N GLU A 34 11.20 -8.05 7.04
CA GLU A 34 11.11 -7.97 8.51
C GLU A 34 11.09 -6.53 9.05
N PRO A 35 11.95 -5.59 8.62
CA PRO A 35 11.87 -4.21 9.09
C PRO A 35 10.61 -3.46 8.61
N LEU A 36 9.93 -3.92 7.55
CA LEU A 36 8.74 -3.25 7.01
C LEU A 36 7.49 -3.51 7.84
N ILE A 37 7.50 -4.54 8.67
CA ILE A 37 6.39 -4.91 9.58
C ILE A 37 6.76 -4.68 11.05
N ALA A 38 7.89 -4.02 11.31
CA ALA A 38 8.38 -3.83 12.66
C ALA A 38 7.53 -2.78 13.42
N GLY A 39 7.12 -3.13 14.62
CA GLY A 39 6.35 -2.27 15.52
C GLY A 39 4.83 -2.43 15.38
N GLU A 40 4.11 -1.83 16.32
CA GLU A 40 2.65 -1.87 16.39
C GLU A 40 2.09 -0.44 16.43
N ALA A 41 1.02 -0.20 15.68
CA ALA A 41 0.35 1.10 15.59
C ALA A 41 -1.12 0.95 15.97
N TYR A 42 -1.40 0.88 17.28
CA TYR A 42 -2.76 0.74 17.79
C TYR A 42 -3.59 1.99 17.51
N PRO A 43 -4.85 1.86 17.03
CA PRO A 43 -5.74 2.99 16.83
C PRO A 43 -6.24 3.54 18.19
N PRO A 44 -6.77 4.77 18.24
CA PRO A 44 -7.56 5.22 19.38
C PRO A 44 -8.83 4.37 19.54
N TYR A 45 -9.33 4.23 20.77
CA TYR A 45 -10.54 3.46 21.08
C TYR A 45 -11.62 4.35 21.69
N ARG A 46 -12.89 4.09 21.34
CA ARG A 46 -14.08 4.67 21.97
C ARG A 46 -15.02 3.52 22.33
N GLU A 47 -15.42 3.46 23.60
CA GLU A 47 -16.34 2.42 24.12
C GLU A 47 -15.88 0.97 23.82
N GLY A 48 -14.57 0.73 23.88
CA GLY A 48 -13.99 -0.60 23.65
C GLY A 48 -13.81 -0.99 22.18
N LEU A 49 -14.16 -0.11 21.23
CA LEU A 49 -13.98 -0.33 19.79
C LEU A 49 -12.98 0.67 19.19
N PRO A 50 -12.21 0.31 18.15
CA PRO A 50 -11.37 1.27 17.42
C PRO A 50 -12.20 2.43 16.84
N ASP A 51 -11.75 3.66 17.09
CA ASP A 51 -12.40 4.87 16.60
C ASP A 51 -11.90 5.23 15.19
N TYR A 52 -12.50 4.60 14.18
CA TYR A 52 -12.19 4.89 12.78
C TYR A 52 -12.80 6.21 12.30
N VAL A 53 -12.06 6.94 11.47
CA VAL A 53 -12.50 8.21 10.89
C VAL A 53 -13.52 7.97 9.78
N HIS A 54 -14.66 8.66 9.85
CA HIS A 54 -15.60 8.79 8.75
C HIS A 54 -15.47 10.18 8.10
N ILE A 55 -15.13 10.21 6.82
CA ILE A 55 -15.15 11.45 6.04
C ILE A 55 -16.57 11.75 5.57
N LYS A 56 -16.94 13.04 5.53
CA LYS A 56 -18.28 13.47 5.06
C LYS A 56 -18.52 13.20 3.58
N GLY A 57 -17.46 13.08 2.78
CA GLY A 57 -17.57 12.82 1.34
C GLY A 57 -18.34 13.88 0.55
N ALA A 58 -18.44 15.12 1.07
CA ALA A 58 -19.27 16.16 0.47
C ALA A 58 -18.74 16.53 -0.93
N PRO A 59 -19.57 16.48 -1.98
CA PRO A 59 -19.14 16.78 -3.34
C PRO A 59 -18.82 18.27 -3.50
N VAL A 60 -17.81 18.57 -4.30
CA VAL A 60 -17.51 19.94 -4.71
C VAL A 60 -18.43 20.38 -5.84
N ARG A 61 -18.69 21.70 -5.92
CA ARG A 61 -19.48 22.27 -7.00
C ARG A 61 -18.83 21.98 -8.36
N ARG A 62 -19.59 21.39 -9.29
CA ARG A 62 -19.14 21.10 -10.66
C ARG A 62 -18.82 22.41 -11.40
N LYS A 63 -17.64 22.46 -12.04
CA LYS A 63 -17.23 23.60 -12.89
C LYS A 63 -17.47 23.36 -14.39
N LEU A 64 -17.37 22.10 -14.82
CA LEU A 64 -17.54 21.73 -16.22
C LEU A 64 -19.02 21.53 -16.57
N LYS A 65 -19.38 21.86 -17.81
CA LYS A 65 -20.74 21.68 -18.33
C LYS A 65 -20.99 20.27 -18.87
N THR A 66 -19.93 19.55 -19.21
CA THR A 66 -19.97 18.23 -19.83
C THR A 66 -19.80 17.11 -18.79
N THR A 67 -20.38 15.96 -19.10
CA THR A 67 -20.14 14.70 -18.36
C THR A 67 -18.91 14.03 -18.95
N TYR A 68 -18.00 13.56 -18.10
CA TYR A 68 -16.85 12.77 -18.54
C TYR A 68 -17.32 11.38 -19.00
N GLN A 69 -16.91 10.97 -20.19
CA GLN A 69 -17.14 9.64 -20.77
C GLN A 69 -15.78 8.97 -20.90
N VAL A 70 -15.68 7.71 -20.45
CA VAL A 70 -14.45 6.89 -20.49
C VAL A 70 -14.31 6.25 -21.87
#